data_AF-A0A2D6N980-F1
#
_entry.id   AF-A0A2D6N980-F1
#
_cell.length_a   1.000
_cell.length_b   1.000
_cell.length_c   1.000
_cell.angle_alpha   90.00
_cell.angle_beta   90.00
_cell.angle_gamma   90.00
#
_symmetry.space_group_name_H-M   'P 1'
#
loop_
_entity.id
_entity.type
_entity.pdbx_description
1 polymer ?
#
loop_
_entity_poly.entity_id
_entity_poly.type
_entity_poly.pdbx_seq_one_letter_code
_entity_poly.pdbx_strand_id
1 'polypeptide(L)'
;HTHWLTDETLAWLRQRQPEQPFFCWLSYLDPHHPFCPPRPYCDLHDPDDLPDPIALQEDLADKPPHYRWQREGQHFYYGSFDTGQGGVGRHAREIKAHYYGMISFVDEQIGRVLAELDRLGLRENTHVIFTSDHGDALLDHDVFGKPPLAYESILRVPLLWRHPPLVRAGRVHTGVMTQLDFAPTVLELAGAPPLPGMEGRSFASLLGGLADEHRDAVVVERIALERHTSEPVVRYKTLITEQWKLVHYGSASAGELYDLKADPEQRVNLWSHPGHADQRRNLAERLLTELIDSELGDAAQLWRRQREEPFGALRDLRRSESSWPDA
;
A
#
# COMPACT_ATOMS: atom_id res chain seq x y z
N HIS A 1 19.14 11.57 1.31
CA HIS A 1 18.35 11.44 2.55
C HIS A 1 18.52 10.06 3.19
N THR A 2 18.44 8.98 2.41
CA THR A 2 18.51 7.58 2.85
C THR A 2 19.69 7.20 3.76
N HIS A 3 20.93 7.53 3.37
CA HIS A 3 22.10 7.28 4.24
C HIS A 3 22.03 8.06 5.56
N TRP A 4 21.68 9.35 5.51
CA TRP A 4 21.59 10.19 6.70
C TRP A 4 20.51 9.70 7.67
N LEU A 5 19.30 9.38 7.19
CA LEU A 5 18.23 8.80 8.03
C LEU A 5 18.68 7.52 8.73
N THR A 6 19.47 6.71 8.03
CA THR A 6 20.07 5.50 8.59
C THR A 6 21.06 5.84 9.69
N ASP A 7 21.97 6.79 9.46
CA ASP A 7 22.94 7.23 10.47
C ASP A 7 22.27 7.76 11.75
N GLU A 8 21.23 8.60 11.60
CA GLU A 8 20.46 9.11 12.73
C GLU A 8 19.74 7.99 13.49
N THR A 9 19.17 7.01 12.77
CA THR A 9 18.52 5.85 13.38
C THR A 9 19.53 4.98 14.15
N LEU A 10 20.70 4.74 13.58
CA LEU A 10 21.78 3.99 14.24
C LEU A 10 22.28 4.73 15.49
N ALA A 11 22.43 6.05 15.42
CA ALA A 11 22.81 6.88 16.56
C ALA A 11 21.75 6.80 17.68
N TRP A 12 20.48 6.93 17.33
CA TRP A 12 19.37 6.79 18.27
C TRP A 12 19.30 5.40 18.92
N LEU A 13 19.45 4.32 18.15
CA LEU A 13 19.47 2.94 18.66
C LEU A 13 20.56 2.71 19.71
N ARG A 14 21.73 3.35 19.53
CA ARG A 14 22.86 3.29 20.46
C ARG A 14 22.64 4.10 21.73
N GLN A 15 21.89 5.20 21.65
CA GLN A 15 21.64 6.11 22.77
C GLN A 15 20.38 5.79 23.57
N ARG A 16 19.51 4.91 23.05
CA ARG A 16 18.28 4.50 23.74
C ARG A 16 18.58 3.92 25.13
N GLN A 17 17.60 4.01 26.02
CA GLN A 17 17.67 3.34 27.32
C GLN A 17 17.44 1.82 27.14
N PRO A 18 18.37 0.94 27.55
CA PRO A 18 18.29 -0.49 27.24
C PRO A 18 17.02 -1.20 27.72
N GLU A 19 16.48 -0.79 28.87
CA GLU A 19 15.33 -1.44 29.54
C GLU A 19 13.97 -0.90 29.07
N GLN A 20 13.94 0.19 28.29
CA GLN A 20 12.67 0.76 27.83
C GLN A 20 12.24 0.12 26.51
N PRO A 21 10.96 -0.30 26.37
CA PRO A 21 10.43 -0.71 25.08
C PRO A 21 10.48 0.47 24.11
N PHE A 22 10.67 0.19 22.83
CA PHE A 22 10.77 1.22 21.82
C PHE A 22 9.90 0.92 20.60
N PHE A 23 9.52 1.99 19.90
CA PHE A 23 8.93 1.96 18.58
C PHE A 23 9.74 2.90 17.69
N CYS A 24 10.26 2.39 16.57
CA CYS A 24 11.06 3.15 15.63
C CYS A 24 10.39 3.14 14.26
N TRP A 25 9.99 4.32 13.77
CA TRP A 25 9.44 4.50 12.44
C TRP A 25 10.52 5.06 11.52
N LEU A 26 11.22 4.19 10.81
CA LEU A 26 12.22 4.55 9.82
C LEU A 26 11.58 4.64 8.43
N SER A 27 11.20 5.85 8.04
CA SER A 27 10.53 6.12 6.77
C SER A 27 11.54 6.63 5.73
N TYR A 28 11.98 5.75 4.85
CA TYR A 28 12.78 6.17 3.70
C TYR A 28 11.91 6.91 2.68
N LEU A 29 12.49 7.94 2.04
CA LEU A 29 11.86 8.63 0.92
C LEU A 29 12.14 7.91 -0.40
N ASP A 30 13.36 7.40 -0.58
CA ASP A 30 13.71 6.57 -1.72
C ASP A 30 12.83 5.30 -1.72
N PRO A 31 12.38 4.79 -2.88
CA PRO A 31 12.80 5.17 -4.24
C PRO A 31 11.92 6.25 -4.91
N HIS A 32 11.21 7.08 -4.13
CA HIS A 32 10.41 8.17 -4.69
C HIS A 32 11.24 9.14 -5.53
N HIS A 33 10.66 9.71 -6.57
CA HIS A 33 11.31 10.73 -7.40
C HIS A 33 11.86 11.91 -6.55
N PRO A 34 12.95 12.57 -6.97
CA PRO A 34 13.70 12.39 -8.22
C PRO A 34 14.55 11.10 -8.29
N PHE A 35 14.58 10.46 -9.46
CA PHE A 35 15.29 9.19 -9.69
C PHE A 35 16.80 9.41 -9.90
N CYS A 36 17.51 9.71 -8.82
CA CYS A 36 18.93 10.06 -8.84
C CYS A 36 19.72 9.38 -7.70
N PRO A 37 19.84 8.05 -7.69
CA PRO A 37 20.68 7.37 -6.70
C PRO A 37 22.16 7.82 -6.82
N PRO A 38 22.94 7.81 -5.73
CA PRO A 38 24.37 8.09 -5.80
C PRO A 38 25.15 6.93 -6.47
N ARG A 39 26.40 7.18 -6.86
CA ARG A 39 27.33 6.09 -7.22
C ARG A 39 27.63 5.24 -5.97
N PRO A 40 27.79 3.90 -6.11
CA PRO A 40 27.76 3.14 -7.37
C PRO A 40 26.35 2.75 -7.85
N TYR A 41 25.30 3.03 -7.09
CA TYR A 41 23.96 2.49 -7.36
C TYR A 41 23.31 3.01 -8.64
N CYS A 42 23.65 4.21 -9.11
CA CYS A 42 23.18 4.70 -10.42
C CYS A 42 23.71 3.91 -11.62
N ASP A 43 24.82 3.17 -11.45
CA ASP A 43 25.40 2.35 -12.52
C ASP A 43 25.22 0.84 -12.27
N LEU A 44 24.47 0.46 -11.24
CA LEU A 44 24.38 -0.94 -10.80
C LEU A 44 23.52 -1.80 -11.72
N HIS A 45 22.51 -1.21 -12.34
CA HIS A 45 21.55 -1.88 -13.20
C HIS A 45 21.70 -1.35 -14.62
N ASP A 46 21.94 -2.23 -15.59
CA ASP A 46 21.92 -1.87 -17.01
C ASP A 46 20.46 -1.64 -17.44
N PRO A 47 20.08 -0.46 -17.97
CA PRO A 47 18.75 -0.20 -18.49
C PRO A 47 18.26 -1.24 -19.50
N ASP A 48 19.16 -1.87 -20.26
CA ASP A 48 18.81 -2.83 -21.30
C ASP A 48 18.51 -4.25 -20.77
N ASP A 49 18.95 -4.56 -19.55
CA ASP A 49 18.72 -5.85 -18.87
C ASP A 49 17.41 -5.88 -18.04
N LEU A 50 16.74 -4.73 -17.90
CA LEU A 50 15.51 -4.63 -17.10
C LEU A 50 14.28 -5.13 -17.88
N PRO A 51 13.28 -5.71 -17.16
CA PRO A 51 12.07 -6.18 -17.80
C PRO A 51 11.31 -5.03 -18.47
N ASP A 52 10.68 -5.32 -19.60
CA ASP A 52 9.79 -4.37 -20.26
C ASP A 52 8.59 -4.02 -19.35
N PRO A 53 8.02 -2.81 -19.48
CA PRO A 53 6.79 -2.46 -18.80
C PRO A 53 5.61 -3.34 -19.22
N ILE A 54 4.70 -3.56 -18.29
CA ILE A 54 3.46 -4.30 -18.50
C ILE A 54 2.50 -3.46 -19.35
N ALA A 55 1.78 -4.11 -20.27
CA ALA A 55 0.68 -3.50 -21.03
C ALA A 55 0.99 -2.14 -21.70
N LEU A 56 2.13 -2.04 -22.39
CA LEU A 56 2.42 -0.89 -23.26
C LEU A 56 1.38 -0.77 -24.39
N GLN A 57 1.01 0.47 -24.70
CA GLN A 57 -0.01 0.84 -25.67
C GLN A 57 -1.37 0.19 -25.36
N GLU A 58 -1.75 0.14 -24.08
CA GLU A 58 -3.00 -0.50 -23.66
C GLU A 58 -4.22 0.21 -24.27
N ASP A 59 -5.20 -0.56 -24.71
CA ASP A 59 -6.47 -0.02 -25.20
C ASP A 59 -7.28 0.57 -24.02
N LEU A 60 -7.69 1.82 -24.17
CA LEU A 60 -8.46 2.55 -23.16
C LEU A 60 -9.95 2.65 -23.51
N ALA A 61 -10.42 1.98 -24.57
CA ALA A 61 -11.80 2.06 -25.03
C ALA A 61 -12.83 1.60 -23.98
N ASP A 62 -12.44 0.70 -23.08
CA ASP A 62 -13.27 0.16 -21.99
C ASP A 62 -12.93 0.74 -20.61
N LYS A 63 -12.05 1.74 -20.55
CA LYS A 63 -11.62 2.41 -19.32
C LYS A 63 -12.36 3.75 -19.14
N PRO A 64 -12.54 4.21 -17.89
CA PRO A 64 -13.08 5.56 -17.67
C PRO A 64 -12.13 6.65 -18.20
N PRO A 65 -12.64 7.86 -18.53
CA PRO A 65 -11.88 8.91 -19.22
C PRO A 65 -10.55 9.33 -18.56
N HIS A 66 -10.47 9.28 -17.23
CA HIS A 66 -9.26 9.67 -16.50
C HIS A 66 -8.02 8.84 -16.84
N TYR A 67 -8.15 7.61 -17.35
CA TYR A 67 -7.00 6.86 -17.86
C TYR A 67 -6.32 7.57 -19.02
N ARG A 68 -7.12 8.11 -19.96
CA ARG A 68 -6.60 8.85 -21.12
C ARG A 68 -5.95 10.15 -20.68
N TRP A 69 -6.62 10.89 -19.80
CA TRP A 69 -6.10 12.15 -19.26
C TRP A 69 -4.72 11.97 -18.59
N GLN A 70 -4.47 10.82 -17.94
CA GLN A 70 -3.16 10.52 -17.34
C GLN A 70 -2.08 10.34 -18.40
N ARG A 71 -2.36 9.58 -19.47
CA ARG A 71 -1.38 9.34 -20.55
C ARG A 71 -1.09 10.58 -21.39
N GLU A 72 -2.07 11.46 -21.55
CA GLU A 72 -1.93 12.72 -22.29
C GLU A 72 -1.29 13.85 -21.45
N GLY A 73 -0.83 13.54 -20.22
CA GLY A 73 -0.23 14.54 -19.32
C GLY A 73 -1.20 15.66 -18.91
N GLN A 74 -2.51 15.45 -19.05
CA GLN A 74 -3.55 16.43 -18.70
C GLN A 74 -3.81 16.51 -17.20
N HIS A 75 -3.31 15.54 -16.42
CA HIS A 75 -3.22 15.68 -14.98
C HIS A 75 -1.94 16.38 -14.57
N PHE A 76 -2.03 17.18 -13.51
CA PHE A 76 -0.88 17.82 -12.87
C PHE A 76 -0.69 17.32 -11.43
N TYR A 77 -1.15 16.10 -11.13
CA TYR A 77 -0.66 15.43 -9.91
C TYR A 77 0.79 15.00 -10.16
N TYR A 78 1.66 15.26 -9.18
CA TYR A 78 3.11 15.00 -9.20
C TYR A 78 3.51 13.84 -10.12
N GLY A 79 4.33 14.11 -11.14
CA GLY A 79 4.89 13.08 -12.02
C GLY A 79 4.04 12.67 -13.22
N SER A 80 3.10 13.51 -13.67
CA SER A 80 2.38 13.25 -14.93
C SER A 80 3.30 13.52 -16.12
N PHE A 81 3.62 12.47 -16.87
CA PHE A 81 4.40 12.54 -18.11
C PHE A 81 3.45 12.24 -19.27
N ASP A 82 3.53 13.02 -20.36
CA ASP A 82 2.86 12.66 -21.61
C ASP A 82 3.54 11.41 -22.18
N THR A 83 2.89 10.26 -22.01
CA THR A 83 3.34 8.97 -22.55
C THR A 83 2.74 8.69 -23.94
N GLY A 84 1.73 9.47 -24.35
CA GLY A 84 1.07 9.36 -25.66
C GLY A 84 1.95 9.72 -26.85
N GLN A 85 3.02 10.51 -26.63
CA GLN A 85 4.00 10.90 -27.66
C GLN A 85 5.13 9.87 -27.88
N GLY A 86 5.04 8.66 -27.31
CA GLY A 86 6.07 7.64 -27.48
C GLY A 86 7.32 7.87 -26.62
N GLY A 87 7.17 8.49 -25.44
CA GLY A 87 8.23 8.68 -24.44
C GLY A 87 8.83 7.39 -23.84
N VAL A 88 8.50 6.22 -24.41
CA VAL A 88 8.86 4.87 -24.00
C VAL A 88 10.20 4.45 -24.64
N GLY A 89 11.19 5.34 -24.57
CA GLY A 89 12.52 5.10 -25.13
C GLY A 89 13.53 4.65 -24.07
N ARG A 90 14.81 4.72 -24.44
CA ARG A 90 15.95 4.46 -23.54
C ARG A 90 15.86 5.25 -22.22
N HIS A 91 15.32 6.46 -22.25
CA HIS A 91 15.18 7.29 -21.05
C HIS A 91 14.26 6.69 -19.99
N ALA A 92 13.15 6.05 -20.38
CA ALA A 92 12.27 5.36 -19.43
C ALA A 92 12.97 4.17 -18.77
N ARG A 93 13.77 3.43 -19.55
CA ARG A 93 14.62 2.34 -19.03
C ARG A 93 15.70 2.86 -18.08
N GLU A 94 16.33 4.00 -18.39
CA GLU A 94 17.28 4.68 -17.49
C GLU A 94 16.62 5.10 -16.17
N ILE A 95 15.40 5.64 -16.22
CA ILE A 95 14.60 5.95 -15.02
C ILE A 95 14.36 4.68 -14.20
N LYS A 96 13.94 3.58 -14.84
CA LYS A 96 13.71 2.30 -14.16
C LYS A 96 14.99 1.75 -13.53
N ALA A 97 16.13 1.86 -14.22
CA ALA A 97 17.45 1.48 -13.69
C ALA A 97 17.84 2.30 -12.46
N HIS A 98 17.63 3.61 -12.50
CA HIS A 98 17.85 4.47 -11.34
C HIS A 98 16.91 4.14 -10.18
N TYR A 99 15.63 3.87 -10.45
CA TYR A 99 14.68 3.42 -9.42
C TYR A 99 15.17 2.13 -8.74
N TYR A 100 15.64 1.16 -9.53
CA TYR A 100 16.21 -0.10 -9.01
C TYR A 100 17.49 0.16 -8.22
N GLY A 101 18.33 1.09 -8.67
CA GLY A 101 19.52 1.55 -7.94
C GLY A 101 19.17 2.15 -6.57
N MET A 102 18.11 2.95 -6.50
CA MET A 102 17.62 3.50 -5.23
C MET A 102 17.11 2.41 -4.29
N ILE A 103 16.42 1.38 -4.82
CA ILE A 103 16.03 0.20 -4.02
C ILE A 103 17.27 -0.50 -3.48
N SER A 104 18.29 -0.76 -4.31
CA SER A 104 19.54 -1.39 -3.87
C SER A 104 20.26 -0.56 -2.80
N PHE A 105 20.20 0.77 -2.90
CA PHE A 105 20.75 1.66 -1.87
C PHE A 105 19.98 1.54 -0.55
N VAL A 106 18.65 1.52 -0.60
CA VAL A 106 17.79 1.31 0.58
C VAL A 106 18.04 -0.06 1.21
N ASP A 107 18.19 -1.11 0.41
CA ASP A 107 18.49 -2.47 0.88
C ASP A 107 19.80 -2.52 1.68
N GLU A 108 20.87 -1.89 1.17
CA GLU A 108 22.13 -1.78 1.91
C GLU A 108 21.95 -1.03 3.24
N GLN A 109 21.19 0.07 3.22
CA GLN A 109 20.92 0.84 4.43
C GLN A 109 20.11 0.06 5.47
N ILE A 110 19.11 -0.71 5.04
CA ILE A 110 18.37 -1.64 5.90
C ILE A 110 19.33 -2.67 6.49
N GLY A 111 20.24 -3.22 5.68
CA GLY A 111 21.29 -4.12 6.13
C GLY A 111 22.12 -3.55 7.29
N ARG A 112 22.48 -2.27 7.24
CA ARG A 112 23.18 -1.58 8.34
C ARG A 112 22.36 -1.54 9.62
N VAL A 113 21.05 -1.25 9.53
CA VAL A 113 20.15 -1.24 10.69
C VAL A 113 20.02 -2.65 11.29
N LEU A 114 19.83 -3.66 10.45
CA LEU A 114 19.73 -5.06 10.89
C LEU A 114 21.01 -5.53 11.60
N ALA A 115 22.18 -5.18 11.04
CA ALA A 115 23.48 -5.50 11.65
C ALA A 115 23.67 -4.80 13.01
N GLU A 116 23.17 -3.57 13.17
CA GLU A 116 23.23 -2.86 14.44
C GLU A 116 22.28 -3.46 15.49
N LEU A 117 21.08 -3.91 15.10
CA LEU A 117 20.19 -4.67 15.99
C LEU A 117 20.88 -5.95 16.47
N ASP A 118 21.57 -6.67 15.60
CA ASP A 118 22.34 -7.86 15.96
C ASP A 118 23.50 -7.50 16.91
N ARG A 119 24.25 -6.43 16.63
CA ARG A 119 25.36 -5.93 17.47
C ARG A 119 24.91 -5.53 18.87
N LEU A 120 23.71 -4.97 19.00
CA LEU A 120 23.12 -4.56 20.26
C LEU A 120 22.40 -5.70 21.00
N GLY A 121 22.39 -6.92 20.45
CA GLY A 121 21.70 -8.07 21.04
C GLY A 121 20.17 -7.98 20.97
N LEU A 122 19.64 -7.14 20.07
CA LEU A 122 18.21 -6.88 19.92
C LEU A 122 17.51 -7.78 18.89
N ARG A 123 18.28 -8.58 18.14
CA ARG A 123 17.79 -9.48 17.08
C ARG A 123 16.50 -10.24 17.42
N GLU A 124 16.47 -10.82 18.60
CA GLU A 124 15.37 -11.69 19.04
C GLU A 124 14.27 -10.94 19.77
N ASN A 125 14.52 -9.71 20.20
CA ASN A 125 13.59 -8.89 20.99
C ASN A 125 13.12 -7.65 20.20
N THR A 126 13.04 -7.74 18.88
CA THR A 126 12.59 -6.65 18.01
C THR A 126 11.83 -7.23 16.84
N HIS A 127 10.57 -6.80 16.69
CA HIS A 127 9.82 -7.01 15.46
C HIS A 127 10.37 -6.02 14.41
N VAL A 128 10.90 -6.56 13.31
CA VAL A 128 11.29 -5.76 12.14
C VAL A 128 10.25 -5.95 11.07
N ILE A 129 9.66 -4.84 10.62
CA ILE A 129 8.59 -4.80 9.63
C ILE A 129 9.07 -3.95 8.47
N PHE A 130 9.01 -4.49 7.26
CA PHE A 130 9.28 -3.73 6.04
C PHE A 130 8.03 -3.72 5.18
N THR A 131 7.63 -2.53 4.73
CA THR A 131 6.50 -2.32 3.83
C THR A 131 6.74 -1.07 3.00
N SER A 132 5.84 -0.81 2.06
CA SER A 132 5.76 0.43 1.30
C SER A 132 4.37 1.03 1.46
N ASP A 133 4.24 2.35 1.34
CA ASP A 133 2.98 3.07 1.38
C ASP A 133 2.14 2.83 0.11
N HIS A 134 2.79 2.77 -1.06
CA HIS A 134 2.21 2.41 -2.35
C HIS A 134 3.32 2.00 -3.34
N GLY A 135 2.96 1.39 -4.46
CA GLY A 135 3.88 1.13 -5.56
C GLY A 135 4.10 2.33 -6.51
N ASP A 136 4.82 2.09 -7.60
CA ASP A 136 4.99 3.04 -8.71
C ASP A 136 4.80 2.25 -10.00
N ALA A 137 4.02 2.81 -10.93
CA ALA A 137 3.73 2.13 -12.18
C ALA A 137 4.97 1.96 -13.05
N LEU A 138 5.98 2.83 -12.96
CA LEU A 138 7.23 2.72 -13.75
C LEU A 138 7.01 2.37 -15.24
N LEU A 139 6.00 3.00 -15.84
CA LEU A 139 5.53 2.83 -17.22
C LEU A 139 4.65 1.61 -17.49
N ASP A 140 4.39 0.76 -16.50
CA ASP A 140 3.31 -0.23 -16.60
C ASP A 140 2.00 0.49 -16.92
N HIS A 141 1.24 -0.05 -17.88
CA HIS A 141 -0.01 0.53 -18.38
C HIS A 141 0.14 1.94 -18.97
N ASP A 142 1.32 2.22 -19.55
CA ASP A 142 1.74 3.50 -20.12
C ASP A 142 1.67 4.68 -19.15
N VAL A 143 1.83 4.44 -17.84
CA VAL A 143 1.76 5.51 -16.84
C VAL A 143 2.94 5.48 -15.89
N PHE A 144 3.37 6.66 -15.44
CA PHE A 144 4.41 6.80 -14.42
C PHE A 144 3.82 7.22 -13.09
N GLY A 145 4.52 6.90 -12.01
CA GLY A 145 4.12 7.32 -10.67
C GLY A 145 2.92 6.52 -10.18
N LYS A 146 2.03 7.22 -9.47
CA LYS A 146 0.88 6.65 -8.77
C LYS A 146 -0.41 7.41 -9.10
N PRO A 147 -0.80 7.53 -10.38
CA PRO A 147 -2.05 8.18 -10.75
C PRO A 147 -3.26 7.45 -10.13
N PRO A 148 -4.45 8.07 -10.03
CA PRO A 148 -5.69 7.48 -9.53
C PRO A 148 -6.24 6.35 -10.41
N LEU A 149 -5.45 5.30 -10.55
CA LEU A 149 -5.73 4.07 -11.30
C LEU A 149 -5.53 2.88 -10.34
N ALA A 150 -6.31 1.82 -10.54
CA ALA A 150 -6.38 0.70 -9.60
C ALA A 150 -5.50 -0.50 -9.98
N TYR A 151 -4.30 -0.25 -10.53
CA TYR A 151 -3.36 -1.29 -10.95
C TYR A 151 -2.57 -1.88 -9.77
N GLU A 152 -2.23 -3.18 -9.86
CA GLU A 152 -1.42 -3.88 -8.85
C GLU A 152 -0.04 -3.24 -8.67
N SER A 153 0.57 -2.69 -9.74
CA SER A 153 1.84 -1.96 -9.66
C SER A 153 1.81 -0.74 -8.74
N ILE A 154 0.61 -0.22 -8.42
CA ILE A 154 0.39 0.90 -7.50
C ILE A 154 -0.15 0.41 -6.15
N LEU A 155 -1.07 -0.56 -6.15
CA LEU A 155 -1.80 -0.95 -4.94
C LEU A 155 -1.16 -2.08 -4.14
N ARG A 156 -0.45 -3.01 -4.79
CA ARG A 156 0.12 -4.18 -4.13
C ARG A 156 1.53 -3.88 -3.65
N VAL A 157 1.67 -3.71 -2.34
CA VAL A 157 2.94 -3.39 -1.68
C VAL A 157 3.57 -4.62 -1.03
N PRO A 158 4.90 -4.68 -0.90
CA PRO A 158 5.56 -5.72 -0.11
C PRO A 158 5.20 -5.59 1.37
N LEU A 159 5.08 -6.72 2.07
CA LEU A 159 5.05 -6.79 3.53
C LEU A 159 5.94 -7.93 4.00
N LEU A 160 7.04 -7.60 4.67
CA LEU A 160 7.94 -8.56 5.30
C LEU A 160 7.89 -8.34 6.81
N TRP A 161 7.77 -9.43 7.56
CA TRP A 161 7.74 -9.39 9.02
C TRP A 161 8.75 -10.37 9.61
N ARG A 162 9.65 -9.87 10.43
CA ARG A 162 10.68 -10.67 11.11
C ARG A 162 10.59 -10.48 12.63
N HIS A 163 10.44 -11.59 13.33
CA HIS A 163 10.66 -11.67 14.78
C HIS A 163 11.01 -13.14 15.11
N PRO A 164 12.29 -13.53 15.20
CA PRO A 164 12.70 -14.93 15.23
C PRO A 164 11.99 -15.81 16.27
N PRO A 165 11.70 -15.34 17.50
CA PRO A 165 10.99 -16.17 18.48
C PRO A 165 9.52 -16.47 18.15
N LEU A 166 8.86 -15.63 17.34
CA LEU A 166 7.43 -15.78 17.03
C LEU A 166 7.17 -16.19 15.58
N VAL A 167 7.91 -15.61 14.63
CA VAL A 167 7.63 -15.71 13.19
C VAL A 167 8.56 -16.72 12.56
N ARG A 168 7.98 -17.80 12.03
CA ARG A 168 8.73 -18.84 11.30
C ARG A 168 9.37 -18.27 10.04
N ALA A 169 10.70 -18.37 9.94
CA ALA A 169 11.44 -17.96 8.75
C ALA A 169 10.96 -18.68 7.48
N GLY A 170 10.87 -17.92 6.39
CA GLY A 170 10.49 -18.44 5.06
C GLY A 170 9.01 -18.77 4.90
N ARG A 171 8.13 -18.48 5.88
CA ARG A 171 6.68 -18.60 5.68
C ARG A 171 6.19 -17.49 4.74
N VAL A 172 5.36 -17.86 3.78
CA VAL A 172 4.66 -16.94 2.88
C VAL A 172 3.16 -17.10 3.12
N HIS A 173 2.46 -15.99 3.35
CA HIS A 173 1.01 -15.93 3.36
C HIS A 173 0.54 -15.31 2.04
N THR A 174 -0.38 -15.96 1.34
CA THR A 174 -0.84 -15.54 0.01
C THR A 174 -2.23 -14.89 0.03
N GLY A 175 -2.92 -14.91 1.18
CA GLY A 175 -4.20 -14.24 1.34
C GLY A 175 -4.07 -12.73 1.25
N VAL A 176 -5.18 -12.06 0.96
CA VAL A 176 -5.21 -10.60 0.84
C VAL A 176 -5.03 -9.93 2.21
N MET A 177 -4.26 -8.85 2.23
CA MET A 177 -3.97 -8.07 3.43
C MET A 177 -4.11 -6.57 3.14
N THR A 178 -4.33 -5.77 4.17
CA THR A 178 -4.39 -4.31 4.07
C THR A 178 -3.44 -3.66 5.07
N GLN A 179 -2.90 -2.49 4.73
CA GLN A 179 -2.08 -1.69 5.64
C GLN A 179 -2.82 -1.27 6.92
N LEU A 180 -4.15 -1.22 6.89
CA LEU A 180 -4.98 -0.95 8.08
C LEU A 180 -4.74 -1.98 9.19
N ASP A 181 -4.28 -3.18 8.85
CA ASP A 181 -4.07 -4.27 9.80
C ASP A 181 -2.79 -4.13 10.64
N PHE A 182 -1.89 -3.22 10.26
CA PHE A 182 -0.62 -3.04 10.96
C PHE A 182 -0.84 -2.52 12.38
N ALA A 183 -1.63 -1.46 12.52
CA ALA A 183 -1.87 -0.82 13.80
C ALA A 183 -2.49 -1.78 14.85
N PRO A 184 -3.61 -2.49 14.58
CA PRO A 184 -4.15 -3.45 15.53
C PRO A 184 -3.19 -4.61 15.82
N THR A 185 -2.41 -5.08 14.83
CA THR A 185 -1.42 -6.14 15.04
C THR A 185 -0.28 -5.70 15.96
N VAL A 186 0.28 -4.50 15.74
CA VAL A 186 1.35 -3.96 16.60
C VAL A 186 0.85 -3.72 18.02
N LEU A 187 -0.36 -3.20 18.19
CA LEU A 187 -0.95 -3.00 19.52
C LEU A 187 -1.14 -4.32 20.27
N GLU A 188 -1.68 -5.35 19.60
CA GLU A 188 -1.85 -6.67 20.20
C GLU A 188 -0.51 -7.27 20.64
N LEU A 189 0.51 -7.21 19.78
CA LEU A 189 1.86 -7.70 20.10
C LEU A 189 2.53 -6.92 21.24
N ALA A 190 2.22 -5.63 21.37
CA ALA A 190 2.68 -4.79 22.47
C ALA A 190 1.85 -4.96 23.77
N GLY A 191 0.79 -5.78 23.75
CA GLY A 191 -0.12 -5.93 24.88
C GLY A 191 -0.99 -4.70 25.15
N ALA A 192 -1.12 -3.81 24.17
CA ALA A 192 -1.94 -2.61 24.23
C ALA A 192 -3.37 -2.88 23.72
N PRO A 193 -4.40 -2.21 24.26
CA PRO A 193 -5.76 -2.34 23.76
C PRO A 193 -5.91 -1.73 22.35
N PRO A 194 -6.84 -2.24 21.52
CA PRO A 194 -7.13 -1.65 20.22
C PRO A 194 -7.71 -0.23 20.35
N LEU A 195 -7.41 0.65 19.39
CA LEU A 195 -7.93 2.01 19.39
C LEU A 195 -9.36 2.10 18.83
N PRO A 196 -10.13 3.12 19.24
CA PRO A 196 -11.39 3.49 18.60
C PRO A 196 -11.29 3.74 17.09
N GLY A 197 -12.24 3.14 16.35
CA GLY A 197 -12.38 3.37 14.91
C GLY A 197 -11.38 2.59 14.04
N MET A 198 -10.64 1.63 14.60
CA MET A 198 -9.80 0.75 13.79
C MET A 198 -10.65 -0.15 12.91
N GLU A 199 -10.48 -0.02 11.58
CA GLU A 199 -11.12 -0.87 10.57
C GLU A 199 -10.26 -2.11 10.23
N GLY A 200 -8.96 -2.04 10.55
CA GLY A 200 -8.05 -3.16 10.42
C GLY A 200 -8.33 -4.28 11.43
N ARG A 201 -7.86 -5.48 11.11
CA ARG A 201 -7.92 -6.65 12.00
C ARG A 201 -6.50 -7.10 12.29
N SER A 202 -6.21 -7.43 13.53
CA SER A 202 -4.90 -7.98 13.89
C SER A 202 -4.68 -9.32 13.20
N PHE A 203 -3.48 -9.55 12.68
CA PHE A 203 -3.02 -10.83 12.16
C PHE A 203 -1.91 -11.45 13.03
N ALA A 204 -1.81 -11.09 14.31
CA ALA A 204 -0.82 -11.67 15.22
C ALA A 204 -0.92 -13.20 15.31
N SER A 205 -2.14 -13.75 15.20
CA SER A 205 -2.39 -15.19 15.12
C SER A 205 -1.72 -15.84 13.90
N LEU A 206 -1.68 -15.16 12.74
CA LEU A 206 -0.90 -15.61 11.60
C LEU A 206 0.58 -15.66 11.97
N LEU A 207 1.13 -14.59 12.56
CA LEU A 207 2.56 -14.51 12.88
C LEU A 207 3.03 -15.68 13.75
N GLY A 208 2.26 -16.03 14.78
CA GLY A 208 2.54 -17.14 15.70
C GLY A 208 2.16 -18.53 15.18
N GLY A 209 1.63 -18.65 13.96
CA GLY A 209 1.19 -19.93 13.39
C GLY A 209 -0.05 -20.53 14.08
N LEU A 210 -0.85 -19.70 14.75
CA LEU A 210 -2.12 -20.10 15.38
C LEU A 210 -3.30 -20.03 14.41
N ALA A 211 -3.10 -19.38 13.26
CA ALA A 211 -4.06 -19.31 12.15
C ALA A 211 -3.33 -19.38 10.80
N ASP A 212 -4.05 -19.87 9.79
CA ASP A 212 -3.61 -19.92 8.39
C ASP A 212 -4.32 -18.90 7.49
N GLU A 213 -5.50 -18.45 7.91
CA GLU A 213 -6.35 -17.49 7.21
C GLU A 213 -6.52 -16.20 8.03
N HIS A 214 -6.80 -15.09 7.35
CA HIS A 214 -7.01 -13.78 7.97
C HIS A 214 -8.26 -13.07 7.43
N ARG A 215 -8.33 -12.92 6.11
CA ARG A 215 -9.47 -12.35 5.38
C ARG A 215 -9.47 -12.81 3.92
N ASP A 216 -10.62 -12.73 3.29
CA ASP A 216 -10.86 -13.09 1.89
C ASP A 216 -11.01 -11.87 0.96
N ALA A 217 -11.19 -10.67 1.52
CA ALA A 217 -11.36 -9.43 0.78
C ALA A 217 -10.73 -8.21 1.47
N VAL A 218 -10.34 -7.21 0.68
CA VAL A 218 -9.93 -5.88 1.14
C VAL A 218 -10.55 -4.80 0.28
N VAL A 219 -10.72 -3.61 0.86
CA VAL A 219 -11.21 -2.42 0.17
C VAL A 219 -10.09 -1.40 0.05
N VAL A 220 -9.96 -0.81 -1.15
CA VAL A 220 -9.06 0.31 -1.43
C VAL A 220 -9.89 1.47 -1.98
N GLU A 221 -9.64 2.67 -1.48
CA GLU A 221 -10.38 3.85 -1.88
C GLU A 221 -9.46 4.92 -2.46
N ARG A 222 -9.97 5.67 -3.43
CA ARG A 222 -9.29 6.85 -3.92
C ARG A 222 -10.27 7.97 -4.22
N ILE A 223 -9.94 9.15 -3.71
CA ILE A 223 -10.60 10.42 -4.02
C ILE A 223 -9.51 11.38 -4.47
N ALA A 224 -9.49 11.72 -5.74
CA ALA A 224 -8.53 12.67 -6.32
C ALA A 224 -9.27 13.90 -6.84
N LEU A 225 -9.03 15.05 -6.19
CA LEU A 225 -9.44 16.35 -6.71
C LEU A 225 -8.51 16.75 -7.85
N GLU A 226 -9.03 16.81 -9.05
CA GLU A 226 -8.30 17.32 -10.20
C GLU A 226 -8.36 18.85 -10.19
N ARG A 227 -7.21 19.50 -10.01
CA ARG A 227 -7.15 20.94 -9.76
C ARG A 227 -7.43 21.80 -11.01
N HIS A 228 -7.43 21.23 -12.21
CA HIS A 228 -7.45 22.03 -13.46
C HIS A 228 -8.25 21.45 -14.63
N THR A 229 -9.04 20.38 -14.44
CA THR A 229 -10.01 19.93 -15.46
C THR A 229 -11.38 20.54 -15.18
N SER A 230 -12.17 20.80 -16.22
CA SER A 230 -13.61 21.14 -16.09
C SER A 230 -14.47 19.92 -15.72
N GLU A 231 -13.83 18.81 -15.36
CA GLU A 231 -14.37 17.47 -15.21
C GLU A 231 -14.36 17.05 -13.73
N PRO A 232 -15.19 16.06 -13.34
CA PRO A 232 -15.44 15.77 -11.94
C PRO A 232 -14.26 15.11 -11.22
N VAL A 233 -14.31 15.20 -9.89
CA VAL A 233 -13.43 14.49 -8.95
C VAL A 233 -13.38 12.99 -9.27
N VAL A 234 -12.20 12.42 -9.52
CA VAL A 234 -12.05 10.96 -9.66
C VAL A 234 -12.27 10.33 -8.29
N ARG A 235 -13.29 9.47 -8.22
CA ARG A 235 -13.64 8.73 -7.02
C ARG A 235 -13.95 7.30 -7.38
N TYR A 236 -13.26 6.37 -6.74
CA TYR A 236 -13.57 4.96 -6.86
C TYR A 236 -13.33 4.23 -5.55
N LYS A 237 -14.05 3.12 -5.42
CA LYS A 237 -13.81 2.10 -4.41
C LYS A 237 -13.49 0.79 -5.12
N THR A 238 -12.51 0.08 -4.60
CA THR A 238 -12.01 -1.17 -5.17
C THR A 238 -12.20 -2.28 -4.16
N LEU A 239 -12.83 -3.38 -4.56
CA LEU A 239 -12.83 -4.64 -3.82
C LEU A 239 -11.76 -5.55 -4.42
N ILE A 240 -10.88 -6.10 -3.60
CA ILE A 240 -9.86 -7.06 -4.01
C ILE A 240 -10.03 -8.32 -3.19
N THR A 241 -10.16 -9.46 -3.86
CA THR A 241 -10.09 -10.81 -3.29
C THR A 241 -8.88 -11.54 -3.85
N GLU A 242 -8.63 -12.79 -3.42
CA GLU A 242 -7.53 -13.58 -3.98
C GLU A 242 -7.62 -13.81 -5.50
N GLN A 243 -8.81 -13.75 -6.08
CA GLN A 243 -9.01 -13.98 -7.52
C GLN A 243 -9.52 -12.76 -8.26
N TRP A 244 -10.27 -11.87 -7.63
CA TRP A 244 -11.01 -10.84 -8.35
C TRP A 244 -10.68 -9.45 -7.84
N LYS A 245 -10.58 -8.51 -8.78
CA LYS A 245 -10.59 -7.07 -8.49
C LYS A 245 -11.79 -6.43 -9.18
N LEU A 246 -12.58 -5.68 -8.42
CA LEU A 246 -13.69 -4.88 -8.91
C LEU A 246 -13.44 -3.42 -8.57
N VAL A 247 -13.49 -2.52 -9.56
CA VAL A 247 -13.38 -1.06 -9.36
C VAL A 247 -14.73 -0.43 -9.70
N HIS A 248 -15.31 0.29 -8.74
CA HIS A 248 -16.61 0.93 -8.87
C HIS A 248 -16.50 2.45 -8.78
N TYR A 249 -16.92 3.15 -9.84
CA TYR A 249 -16.85 4.61 -10.01
C TYR A 249 -18.15 5.33 -9.61
N GLY A 250 -18.84 4.81 -8.58
CA GLY A 250 -20.14 5.32 -8.14
C GLY A 250 -21.19 5.35 -9.26
N SER A 251 -21.75 6.52 -9.56
CA SER A 251 -22.82 6.70 -10.54
C SER A 251 -22.36 6.64 -12.00
N ALA A 252 -21.06 6.50 -12.27
CA ALA A 252 -20.57 6.35 -13.63
C ALA A 252 -20.98 4.98 -14.23
N SER A 253 -21.25 4.94 -15.53
CA SER A 253 -21.56 3.69 -16.24
C SER A 253 -20.35 2.80 -16.46
N ALA A 254 -19.15 3.37 -16.38
CA ALA A 254 -17.88 2.66 -16.50
C ALA A 254 -17.46 2.03 -15.16
N GLY A 255 -16.84 0.86 -15.24
CA GLY A 255 -16.26 0.14 -14.13
C GLY A 255 -15.18 -0.81 -14.62
N GLU A 256 -14.52 -1.47 -13.67
CA GLU A 256 -13.47 -2.43 -14.01
C GLU A 256 -13.66 -3.74 -13.27
N LEU A 257 -13.38 -4.86 -13.95
CA LEU A 257 -13.39 -6.19 -13.38
C LEU A 257 -12.21 -6.99 -13.94
N TYR A 258 -11.36 -7.51 -13.05
CA TYR A 258 -10.21 -8.33 -13.44
C TYR A 258 -10.22 -9.66 -12.69
N ASP A 259 -9.94 -10.75 -13.41
CA ASP A 259 -9.55 -12.02 -12.81
C ASP A 259 -8.04 -11.99 -12.59
N LEU A 260 -7.59 -11.69 -11.37
CA LEU A 260 -6.19 -11.59 -11.00
C LEU A 260 -5.43 -12.92 -11.05
N LYS A 261 -6.13 -14.07 -11.08
CA LYS A 261 -5.47 -15.37 -11.25
C LYS A 261 -5.21 -15.66 -12.73
N ALA A 262 -6.16 -15.35 -13.59
CA ALA A 262 -6.02 -15.56 -15.03
C ALA A 262 -5.25 -14.43 -15.73
N ASP A 263 -5.35 -13.21 -15.23
CA ASP A 263 -4.77 -11.97 -15.76
C ASP A 263 -4.18 -11.12 -14.61
N PRO A 264 -3.05 -11.57 -14.01
CA PRO A 264 -2.40 -10.84 -12.91
C PRO A 264 -1.88 -9.46 -13.33
N GLU A 265 -1.69 -9.25 -14.64
CA GLU A 265 -1.22 -8.01 -15.25
C GLU A 265 -2.37 -7.08 -15.65
N GLN A 266 -3.62 -7.44 -15.36
CA GLN A 266 -4.81 -6.60 -15.58
C GLN A 266 -4.94 -6.03 -17.01
N ARG A 267 -4.63 -6.84 -18.02
CA ARG A 267 -4.68 -6.46 -19.43
C ARG A 267 -6.08 -6.44 -20.02
N VAL A 268 -7.04 -7.17 -19.43
CA VAL A 268 -8.39 -7.32 -19.98
C VAL A 268 -9.43 -6.91 -18.95
N ASN A 269 -10.14 -5.81 -19.21
CA ASN A 269 -11.26 -5.40 -18.37
C ASN A 269 -12.53 -6.20 -18.71
N LEU A 270 -12.94 -7.07 -17.80
CA LEU A 270 -14.10 -7.94 -17.95
C LEU A 270 -15.44 -7.26 -17.62
N TRP A 271 -15.45 -5.97 -17.26
CA TRP A 271 -16.64 -5.27 -16.77
C TRP A 271 -17.85 -5.37 -17.72
N SER A 272 -17.61 -5.23 -19.02
CA SER A 272 -18.65 -5.24 -20.06
C SER A 272 -18.87 -6.61 -20.70
N HIS A 273 -18.09 -7.63 -20.32
CA HIS A 273 -18.20 -8.97 -20.89
C HIS A 273 -19.46 -9.67 -20.38
N PRO A 274 -20.41 -10.08 -21.25
CA PRO A 274 -21.69 -10.66 -20.83
C PRO A 274 -21.56 -11.90 -19.94
N GLY A 275 -20.50 -12.71 -20.16
CA GLY A 275 -20.22 -13.90 -19.36
C GLY A 275 -19.82 -13.64 -17.91
N HIS A 276 -19.53 -12.40 -17.53
CA HIS A 276 -19.10 -12.01 -16.18
C HIS A 276 -20.13 -11.14 -15.44
N ALA A 277 -21.36 -11.01 -15.98
CA ALA A 277 -22.38 -10.14 -15.40
C ALA A 277 -22.78 -10.53 -13.97
N ASP A 278 -22.88 -11.83 -13.67
CA ASP A 278 -23.20 -12.33 -12.33
C ASP A 278 -22.02 -12.13 -11.37
N GLN A 279 -20.78 -12.39 -11.83
CA GLN A 279 -19.57 -12.17 -11.03
C GLN A 279 -19.44 -10.69 -10.63
N ARG A 280 -19.64 -9.77 -11.58
CA ARG A 280 -19.68 -8.33 -11.33
C ARG A 280 -20.73 -7.96 -10.28
N ARG A 281 -21.94 -8.51 -10.38
CA ARG A 281 -23.03 -8.23 -9.43
C ARG A 281 -22.69 -8.71 -8.03
N ASN A 282 -22.23 -9.96 -7.91
CA ASN A 282 -21.87 -10.56 -6.62
C ASN A 282 -20.75 -9.79 -5.93
N LEU A 283 -19.73 -9.36 -6.67
CA LEU A 283 -18.63 -8.56 -6.12
C LEU A 283 -19.07 -7.13 -5.77
N ALA A 284 -19.98 -6.52 -6.54
CA ALA A 284 -20.53 -5.21 -6.19
C ALA A 284 -21.38 -5.27 -4.91
N GLU A 285 -22.20 -6.32 -4.75
CA GLU A 285 -22.93 -6.58 -3.51
C GLU A 285 -21.96 -6.81 -2.34
N ARG A 286 -20.90 -7.60 -2.54
CA ARG A 286 -19.88 -7.81 -1.50
C ARG A 286 -19.19 -6.50 -1.12
N LEU A 287 -18.83 -5.64 -2.07
CA LEU A 287 -18.25 -4.33 -1.79
C LEU A 287 -19.20 -3.48 -0.94
N LEU A 288 -20.49 -3.46 -1.24
CA LEU A 288 -21.48 -2.74 -0.43
C LEU A 288 -21.54 -3.29 0.99
N THR A 289 -21.50 -4.62 1.18
CA THR A 289 -21.45 -5.24 2.51
C THR A 289 -20.21 -4.81 3.28
N GLU A 290 -19.01 -4.87 2.68
CA GLU A 290 -17.76 -4.45 3.35
C GLU A 290 -17.82 -2.97 3.79
N LEU A 291 -18.41 -2.09 2.97
CA LEU A 291 -18.56 -0.68 3.31
C LEU A 291 -19.56 -0.45 4.45
N ILE A 292 -20.70 -1.16 4.43
CA ILE A 292 -21.69 -1.11 5.51
C ILE A 292 -21.06 -1.61 6.81
N ASP A 293 -20.31 -2.71 6.77
CA ASP A 293 -19.65 -3.28 7.94
C ASP A 293 -18.59 -2.32 8.50
N SER A 294 -17.83 -1.64 7.64
CA SER A 294 -16.88 -0.59 8.06
C SER A 294 -17.58 0.57 8.75
N GLU A 295 -18.72 1.03 8.20
CA GLU A 295 -19.51 2.14 8.76
C GLU A 295 -20.25 1.79 10.07
N LEU A 296 -20.60 0.52 10.26
CA LEU A 296 -21.27 0.02 11.46
C LEU A 296 -20.27 -0.39 12.54
N GLY A 297 -19.07 -0.82 12.16
CA GLY A 297 -18.02 -1.33 13.07
C GLY A 297 -18.32 -2.72 13.64
N ASP A 298 -17.36 -3.27 14.39
CA ASP A 298 -17.52 -4.57 15.04
C ASP A 298 -18.48 -4.50 16.25
N ALA A 299 -19.62 -5.18 16.12
CA ALA A 299 -20.66 -5.23 17.16
C ALA A 299 -20.15 -5.74 18.53
N ALA A 300 -19.19 -6.68 18.57
CA ALA A 300 -18.62 -7.20 19.80
C ALA A 300 -17.64 -6.21 20.44
N GLN A 301 -16.93 -5.41 19.65
CA GLN A 301 -16.14 -4.29 20.17
C GLN A 301 -17.05 -3.19 20.72
N LEU A 302 -18.10 -2.82 19.99
CA LEU A 302 -19.07 -1.81 20.43
C LEU A 302 -19.78 -2.24 21.72
N TRP A 303 -20.15 -3.51 21.84
CA TRP A 303 -20.75 -4.06 23.07
C TRP A 303 -19.81 -4.00 24.28
N ARG A 304 -18.53 -4.39 24.10
CA ARG A 304 -17.53 -4.29 25.18
C ARG A 304 -17.36 -2.85 25.65
N ARG A 305 -17.29 -1.90 24.70
CA ARG A 305 -17.19 -0.47 25.03
C ARG A 305 -18.38 0.06 25.81
N GLN A 306 -19.60 -0.30 25.43
CA GLN A 306 -20.79 0.15 26.19
C GLN A 306 -20.77 -0.30 27.65
N ARG A 307 -20.08 -1.39 27.99
CA ARG A 307 -19.91 -1.83 29.39
C ARG A 307 -18.88 -1.01 30.15
N GLU A 308 -17.87 -0.49 29.47
CA GLU A 308 -16.76 0.26 30.07
C GLU A 308 -17.05 1.77 30.09
N GLU A 309 -17.70 2.30 29.06
CA GLU A 309 -18.11 3.70 28.93
C GLU A 309 -19.61 3.82 28.56
N PRO A 310 -20.53 3.65 29.54
CA PRO A 310 -21.96 3.59 29.28
C PRO A 310 -22.60 4.89 28.74
N PHE A 311 -21.85 6.00 28.72
CA PHE A 311 -22.32 7.32 28.25
C PHE A 311 -21.51 7.89 27.07
N GLY A 312 -20.58 7.12 26.48
CA GLY A 312 -19.86 7.50 25.26
C GLY A 312 -20.74 7.35 24.02
N ALA A 313 -20.80 8.37 23.15
CA ALA A 313 -21.55 8.26 21.91
C ALA A 313 -20.93 7.19 21.00
N LEU A 314 -21.75 6.24 20.53
CA LEU A 314 -21.35 5.10 19.68
C LEU A 314 -20.59 5.48 18.40
N ARG A 315 -20.59 6.75 18.00
CA ARG A 315 -20.02 7.26 16.74
C ARG A 315 -19.15 8.51 16.89
N ASP A 316 -18.99 9.07 18.08
CA ASP A 316 -18.30 10.35 18.22
C ASP A 316 -16.81 10.16 18.51
N LEU A 317 -16.04 10.00 17.43
CA LEU A 317 -14.56 9.99 17.48
C LEU A 317 -13.98 11.42 17.58
N ARG A 318 -14.81 12.46 17.73
CA ARG A 318 -14.37 13.86 17.84
C ARG A 318 -14.78 14.51 19.15
N ARG A 319 -14.31 13.97 20.28
CA ARG A 319 -13.82 14.88 21.33
C ARG A 319 -12.32 15.10 21.10
N SER A 320 -12.02 16.08 20.25
CA SER A 320 -10.74 16.76 20.36
C SER A 320 -10.76 17.52 21.68
N GLU A 321 -10.24 16.91 22.75
CA GLU A 321 -9.64 17.73 23.79
C GLU A 321 -8.37 18.33 23.17
N SER A 322 -8.53 19.51 22.58
CA SER A 322 -7.40 20.39 22.32
C SER A 322 -6.86 20.84 23.67
N SER A 323 -5.96 20.05 24.24
CA SER A 323 -5.05 20.48 25.29
C SER A 323 -3.64 20.17 24.84
N TRP A 324 -3.20 20.89 23.80
CA TRP A 324 -1.78 21.22 23.73
C TRP A 324 -1.48 22.05 24.99
N PRO A 325 -0.57 21.62 25.87
CA PRO A 325 -0.12 22.50 26.95
C PRO A 325 0.64 23.66 26.30
N ASP A 326 0.23 24.89 26.61
CA ASP A 326 1.10 26.05 26.41
C ASP A 326 2.39 25.83 27.22
N ALA A 327 3.52 25.68 26.52
CA ALA A 327 4.87 25.85 27.05
C ALA A 327 5.83 26.26 25.92
#